data_AF-A0A6P0U0U7-F1
#
_entry.id   AF-A0A6P0U0U7-F1
#
_cell.length_a   1.000
_cell.length_b   1.000
_cell.length_c   1.000
_cell.angle_alpha   90.00
_cell.angle_beta   90.00
_cell.angle_gamma   90.00
#
_symmetry.space_group_name_H-M   'P 1'
#
loop_
_entity.id
_entity.type
_entity.pdbx_description
1 polymer ?
#
loop_
_entity_poly.entity_id
_entity_poly.type
_entity_poly.pdbx_seq_one_letter_code
_entity_poly.pdbx_strand_id
1 'polypeptide(L)'
;GGGGGVGRRSSGGGRIYETGVFQGKRALLSLTTGGAEDIYIKGGFNGDINGILRPIHRGMLQFVGFDVLAPEIVYAPVRMTDEQRVKILENYADRLKEISKESAIDVGIY
;
A
#
# COMPACT_ATOMS: atom_id res chain seq x y z
N GLY A 1 -18.49 42.91 10.98
CA GLY A 1 -17.12 42.36 10.99
C GLY A 1 -17.25 40.87 11.23
N GLY A 2 -16.61 39.97 10.49
CA GLY A 2 -15.33 40.06 9.80
C GLY A 2 -14.53 38.85 10.28
N GLY A 3 -14.38 37.84 9.43
CA GLY A 3 -13.68 36.59 9.80
C GLY A 3 -13.93 35.47 8.79
N GLY A 4 -13.75 35.76 7.50
CA GLY A 4 -13.79 34.74 6.45
C GLY A 4 -12.56 33.84 6.59
N GLY A 5 -12.74 32.67 7.20
CA GLY A 5 -11.77 31.60 7.16
C GLY A 5 -11.59 31.17 5.71
N VAL A 6 -10.40 31.39 5.16
CA VAL A 6 -10.01 30.93 3.83
C VAL A 6 -9.95 29.40 3.89
N GLY A 7 -11.08 28.76 3.60
CA GLY A 7 -11.14 27.33 3.36
C GLY A 7 -10.15 27.02 2.24
N ARG A 8 -9.16 26.17 2.55
CA ARG A 8 -8.28 25.60 1.54
C ARG A 8 -9.15 24.79 0.60
N ARG A 9 -9.57 25.42 -0.50
CA ARG A 9 -10.33 24.78 -1.57
C ARG A 9 -9.40 23.80 -2.27
N SER A 10 -9.37 22.57 -1.77
CA SER A 10 -8.94 21.42 -2.55
C SER A 10 -10.07 21.14 -3.54
N SER A 11 -9.77 21.17 -4.83
CA SER A 11 -10.72 21.01 -5.93
C SER A 11 -11.33 19.60 -5.92
N GLY A 12 -12.35 19.37 -5.09
CA GLY A 12 -12.96 18.04 -4.94
C GLY A 12 -13.80 17.85 -3.68
N GLY A 13 -14.72 18.75 -3.35
CA GLY A 13 -15.83 18.49 -2.42
C GLY A 13 -15.50 17.94 -1.01
N GLY A 14 -14.26 18.03 -0.54
CA GLY A 14 -13.84 17.53 0.78
C GLY A 14 -13.79 16.01 0.95
N ARG A 15 -13.91 15.21 -0.12
CA ARG A 15 -13.96 13.73 -0.05
C ARG A 15 -12.58 13.11 -0.23
N ILE A 16 -11.77 13.19 0.81
CA ILE A 16 -10.42 12.61 0.84
C ILE A 16 -10.22 11.81 2.13
N TYR A 17 -9.28 10.87 2.10
CA TYR A 17 -8.98 10.02 3.25
C TYR A 17 -10.25 9.31 3.77
N GLU A 18 -10.57 9.43 5.04
CA GLU A 18 -11.71 8.75 5.69
C GLU A 18 -13.08 9.11 5.07
N THR A 19 -13.16 10.21 4.32
CA THR A 19 -14.37 10.65 3.62
C THR A 19 -14.31 10.43 2.10
N GLY A 20 -13.29 9.71 1.64
CA GLY A 20 -13.05 9.41 0.24
C GLY A 20 -14.13 8.54 -0.38
N VAL A 21 -14.23 8.59 -1.71
CA VAL A 21 -15.28 7.89 -2.48
C VAL A 21 -15.22 6.36 -2.39
N PHE A 22 -14.09 5.80 -1.95
CA PHE A 22 -13.91 4.37 -1.74
C PHE A 22 -13.95 3.94 -0.27
N GLN A 23 -14.50 4.78 0.61
CA GLN A 23 -14.73 4.43 2.02
C GLN A 23 -15.42 3.06 2.15
N GLY A 24 -14.91 2.24 3.06
CA GLY A 24 -15.39 0.87 3.30
C GLY A 24 -14.94 -0.16 2.25
N LYS A 25 -14.13 0.24 1.27
CA LYS A 25 -13.43 -0.69 0.37
C LYS A 25 -11.99 -0.87 0.81
N ARG A 26 -11.43 -2.03 0.47
CA ARG A 26 -10.04 -2.38 0.73
C ARG A 26 -9.22 -2.43 -0.53
N ALA A 27 -7.94 -2.08 -0.42
CA ALA A 27 -6.96 -2.19 -1.49
C ALA A 27 -5.72 -2.96 -1.01
N LEU A 28 -5.16 -3.77 -1.92
CA LEU A 28 -3.93 -4.51 -1.73
C LEU A 28 -3.00 -4.19 -2.91
N LEU A 29 -1.72 -3.94 -2.64
CA LEU A 29 -0.69 -3.99 -3.68
C LEU A 29 -0.08 -5.39 -3.72
N SER A 30 -0.04 -5.99 -4.91
CA SER A 30 0.71 -7.23 -5.18
C SER A 30 1.80 -6.90 -6.19
N LEU A 31 3.06 -7.04 -5.78
CA LEU A 31 4.21 -6.48 -6.47
C LEU A 31 5.35 -7.50 -6.52
N THR A 32 6.16 -7.39 -7.57
CA THR A 32 7.45 -8.06 -7.65
C THR A 32 8.55 -7.03 -7.83
N THR A 33 9.76 -7.32 -7.33
CA THR A 33 10.93 -6.46 -7.50
C THR A 33 12.03 -7.18 -8.28
N GLY A 34 12.92 -6.41 -8.90
CA GLY A 34 14.15 -6.98 -9.47
C GLY A 34 15.21 -7.30 -8.42
N GLY A 35 15.29 -6.48 -7.36
CA GLY A 35 16.26 -6.63 -6.27
C GLY A 35 15.79 -7.54 -5.15
N ALA A 36 16.74 -8.09 -4.39
CA ALA A 36 16.46 -8.89 -3.19
C ALA A 36 15.92 -8.00 -2.05
N GLU A 37 15.37 -8.61 -1.01
CA GLU A 37 14.72 -7.88 0.09
C GLU A 37 15.68 -6.97 0.88
N ASP A 38 16.93 -7.40 1.03
CA ASP A 38 17.98 -6.73 1.80
C ASP A 38 18.33 -5.32 1.29
N ILE A 39 18.16 -5.06 -0.01
CA ILE A 39 18.39 -3.72 -0.56
C ILE A 39 17.22 -2.75 -0.30
N TYR A 40 16.07 -3.27 0.14
CA TYR A 40 14.84 -2.50 0.41
C TYR A 40 14.55 -2.31 1.92
N ILE A 41 15.54 -2.53 2.78
CA ILE A 41 15.40 -2.25 4.23
C ILE A 41 15.80 -0.81 4.55
N LYS A 42 15.52 -0.36 5.78
CA LYS A 42 15.98 0.94 6.27
C LYS A 42 17.51 1.03 6.23
N GLY A 43 18.04 1.97 5.44
CA GLY A 43 19.48 2.12 5.20
C GLY A 43 20.05 1.18 4.13
N GLY A 44 19.23 0.31 3.55
CA GLY A 44 19.58 -0.48 2.37
C GLY A 44 19.75 0.40 1.13
N PHE A 45 20.34 -0.16 0.08
CA PHE A 45 20.75 0.58 -1.11
C PHE A 45 19.59 1.34 -1.80
N ASN A 46 18.41 0.73 -1.89
CA ASN A 46 17.22 1.36 -2.44
C ASN A 46 16.36 2.08 -1.39
N GLY A 47 16.70 1.93 -0.10
CA GLY A 47 15.94 2.47 1.02
C GLY A 47 14.74 1.60 1.42
N ASP A 48 14.07 2.01 2.49
CA ASP A 48 12.96 1.27 3.11
C ASP A 48 11.76 1.15 2.16
N ILE A 49 11.34 -0.09 1.88
CA ILE A 49 10.18 -0.42 1.04
C ILE A 49 8.91 0.30 1.50
N ASN A 50 8.72 0.49 2.80
CA ASN A 50 7.54 1.17 3.33
C ASN A 50 7.56 2.66 2.95
N GLY A 51 8.74 3.28 2.96
CA GLY A 51 8.94 4.64 2.49
C GLY A 51 8.68 4.76 0.98
N ILE A 52 9.17 3.79 0.20
CA ILE A 52 8.98 3.74 -1.26
C ILE A 52 7.50 3.59 -1.64
N LEU A 53 6.74 2.77 -0.90
CA LEU A 53 5.32 2.53 -1.19
C LEU A 53 4.39 3.59 -0.59
N ARG A 54 4.88 4.44 0.34
CA ARG A 54 4.06 5.48 1.00
C ARG A 54 3.33 6.41 0.02
N PRO A 55 3.93 6.87 -1.10
CA PRO A 55 3.22 7.65 -2.11
C PRO A 55 2.01 6.95 -2.73
N ILE A 56 2.09 5.63 -2.94
CA ILE A 56 0.98 4.85 -3.49
C ILE A 56 -0.06 4.60 -2.39
N HIS A 57 0.37 4.03 -1.25
CA HIS A 57 -0.53 3.71 -0.15
C HIS A 57 -1.26 4.95 0.40
N ARG A 58 -0.54 6.01 0.75
CA ARG A 58 -1.12 7.22 1.34
C ARG A 58 -1.63 8.19 0.29
N GLY A 59 -0.77 8.51 -0.67
CA GLY A 59 -1.01 9.58 -1.65
C GLY A 59 -2.03 9.23 -2.72
N MET A 60 -2.21 7.94 -3.01
CA MET A 60 -3.18 7.48 -3.99
C MET A 60 -4.35 6.73 -3.32
N LEU A 61 -4.08 5.62 -2.62
CA LEU A 61 -5.13 4.71 -2.14
C LEU A 61 -5.91 5.27 -0.95
N GLN A 62 -5.22 5.61 0.15
CA GLN A 62 -5.88 6.25 1.29
C GLN A 62 -6.46 7.60 0.89
N PHE A 63 -5.80 8.36 0.02
CA PHE A 63 -6.32 9.66 -0.43
C PHE A 63 -7.74 9.58 -0.99
N VAL A 64 -8.09 8.50 -1.71
CA VAL A 64 -9.45 8.26 -2.23
C VAL A 64 -10.34 7.41 -1.31
N GLY A 65 -9.84 7.05 -0.12
CA GLY A 65 -10.60 6.44 0.97
C GLY A 65 -10.55 4.92 1.09
N PHE A 66 -9.57 4.26 0.46
CA PHE A 66 -9.36 2.83 0.70
C PHE A 66 -8.73 2.56 2.07
N ASP A 67 -9.20 1.49 2.71
CA ASP A 67 -8.45 0.78 3.74
C ASP A 67 -7.35 -0.03 3.07
N VAL A 68 -6.08 0.31 3.35
CA VAL A 68 -4.93 -0.32 2.69
C VAL A 68 -4.47 -1.53 3.49
N LEU A 69 -4.41 -2.69 2.85
CA LEU A 69 -3.88 -3.94 3.43
C LEU A 69 -2.36 -4.01 3.28
N ALA A 70 -1.71 -4.89 4.07
CA ALA A 70 -0.28 -5.16 3.96
C ALA A 70 0.05 -5.62 2.53
N PRO A 71 1.06 -5.06 1.83
CA PRO A 71 1.35 -5.44 0.45
C PRO A 71 1.83 -6.90 0.37
N GLU A 72 1.53 -7.57 -0.73
CA GLU A 72 2.22 -8.80 -1.13
C GLU A 72 3.45 -8.39 -1.96
N ILE A 73 4.65 -8.67 -1.48
CA ILE A 73 5.89 -8.32 -2.19
C ILE A 73 6.74 -9.57 -2.37
N VAL A 74 7.01 -9.90 -3.63
CA VAL A 74 7.92 -11.00 -3.98
C VAL A 74 9.23 -10.42 -4.48
N TYR A 75 10.28 -10.56 -3.69
CA TYR A 75 11.59 -10.00 -4.01
C TYR A 75 12.40 -10.90 -4.95
N ALA A 76 12.90 -10.33 -6.05
CA ALA A 76 13.75 -11.00 -7.04
C ALA A 76 13.28 -12.40 -7.48
N PRO A 77 12.01 -12.60 -7.92
CA PRO A 77 11.50 -13.92 -8.30
C PRO A 77 12.27 -14.57 -9.47
N VAL A 78 12.96 -13.77 -10.28
CA VAL A 78 13.84 -14.26 -11.36
C VAL A 78 15.02 -15.09 -10.82
N ARG A 79 15.39 -14.92 -9.55
CA ARG A 79 16.46 -15.67 -8.87
C ARG A 79 15.95 -16.91 -8.13
N MET A 80 14.63 -17.15 -8.14
CA MET A 80 14.00 -18.28 -7.45
C MET A 80 13.88 -19.50 -8.36
N THR A 81 13.92 -20.68 -7.76
CA THR A 81 13.57 -21.93 -8.44
C THR A 81 12.08 -21.96 -8.79
N ASP A 82 11.69 -22.87 -9.67
CA ASP A 82 10.28 -23.05 -10.04
C ASP A 82 9.45 -23.48 -8.82
N GLU A 83 9.99 -24.36 -7.98
CA GLU A 83 9.34 -24.83 -6.75
C GLU A 83 9.10 -23.68 -5.76
N GLN A 84 10.07 -22.78 -5.61
CA GLN A 84 9.91 -21.59 -4.77
C GLN A 84 8.81 -20.67 -5.32
N ARG A 85 8.77 -20.46 -6.64
CA ARG A 85 7.73 -19.64 -7.28
C ARG A 85 6.34 -20.26 -7.13
N VAL A 86 6.21 -21.57 -7.32
CA VAL A 86 4.96 -22.30 -7.07
C VAL A 86 4.53 -22.14 -5.62
N LYS A 87 5.44 -22.29 -4.66
CA LYS A 87 5.12 -22.16 -3.24
C LYS A 87 4.61 -20.76 -2.88
N ILE A 88 5.19 -19.72 -3.47
CA ILE A 88 4.73 -18.34 -3.28
C ILE A 88 3.31 -18.16 -3.83
N LEU A 89 3.03 -18.68 -5.02
CA LEU A 89 1.69 -18.62 -5.61
C LEU A 89 0.65 -19.35 -4.75
N GLU A 90 0.99 -20.51 -4.20
CA GLU A 90 0.13 -21.25 -3.27
C GLU A 90 -0.16 -20.44 -2.00
N ASN A 91 0.90 -19.91 -1.37
CA ASN A 91 0.75 -19.10 -0.17
C ASN A 91 -0.09 -17.84 -0.42
N TYR A 92 0.10 -17.18 -1.56
CA TYR A 92 -0.70 -16.02 -1.95
C TYR A 92 -2.17 -16.40 -2.20
N ALA A 93 -2.42 -17.53 -2.85
CA ALA A 93 -3.78 -18.05 -3.04
C ALA A 93 -4.46 -18.38 -1.69
N ASP A 94 -3.72 -18.92 -0.73
CA ASP A 94 -4.23 -19.19 0.62
C ASP A 94 -4.53 -17.90 1.39
N ARG A 95 -3.64 -16.91 1.30
CA ARG A 95 -3.88 -15.58 1.86
C ARG A 95 -5.16 -14.95 1.30
N LEU A 96 -5.39 -15.02 -0.02
CA LEU A 96 -6.58 -14.46 -0.66
C LEU A 96 -7.90 -15.08 -0.19
N LYS A 97 -7.90 -16.33 0.30
CA LYS A 97 -9.11 -16.94 0.89
C LYS A 97 -9.51 -16.25 2.19
N GLU A 98 -8.53 -15.78 2.95
CA GLU A 98 -8.70 -15.20 4.28
C GLU A 98 -8.53 -13.67 4.31
N ILE A 99 -8.19 -13.05 3.18
CA ILE A 99 -7.91 -11.60 3.06
C ILE A 99 -9.02 -10.71 3.60
N SER A 100 -10.26 -11.21 3.56
CA SER A 100 -11.42 -10.48 4.08
C SER A 100 -11.38 -10.28 5.61
N LYS A 101 -10.52 -10.99 6.33
CA LYS A 101 -10.32 -10.90 7.78
C LYS A 101 -9.09 -10.06 8.17
N GLU A 102 -8.24 -9.69 7.21
CA GLU A 102 -7.07 -8.86 7.46
C GLU A 102 -7.47 -7.44 7.87
N SER A 103 -6.68 -6.86 8.79
CA SER A 103 -6.80 -5.45 9.19
C SER A 103 -5.94 -4.57 8.28
N ALA A 104 -6.38 -3.32 8.09
CA ALA A 104 -5.59 -2.33 7.37
C ALA A 104 -4.29 -2.01 8.12
N ILE A 105 -3.24 -1.67 7.37
CA ILE A 105 -1.95 -1.24 7.92
C ILE A 105 -1.97 0.25 8.28
N ASP A 106 -1.17 0.63 9.28
CA ASP A 106 -0.81 2.03 9.49
C ASP A 106 0.28 2.42 8.47
N VAL A 107 -0.11 3.21 7.48
CA VAL A 107 0.79 3.73 6.44
C VAL A 107 1.67 4.86 6.98
N GLY A 108 1.28 5.49 8.09
CA GLY A 108 1.89 6.67 8.65
C GLY A 108 1.64 7.95 7.85
N ILE A 109 2.31 9.03 8.26
CA ILE A 109 2.34 10.32 7.57
C ILE A 109 3.72 10.55 6.95
N TYR A 110 3.86 11.59 6.12
CA TYR A 110 5.18 12.02 5.60
C TYR A 110 5.99 12.72 6.68
#